data_AF-A0A931U4A1-F1
#
_entry.id   AF-A0A931U4A1-F1
#
_cell.length_a   1.000
_cell.length_b   1.000
_cell.length_c   1.000
_cell.angle_alpha   90.00
_cell.angle_beta   90.00
_cell.angle_gamma   90.00
#
_symmetry.space_group_name_H-M   'P 1'
#
loop_
_entity.id
_entity.type
_entity.pdbx_description
1 polymer ?
#
loop_
_entity_poly.entity_id
_entity_poly.type
_entity_poly.pdbx_seq_one_letter_code
_entity_poly.pdbx_strand_id
1 'polypeptide(L)' 'MSFKELRINERIRAREVRLIDEEGKQLGVVPFAQALQNAHERNLDLV' A
#
# COMPACT_ATOMS: atom_id res chain seq x y z
N MET A 1 -0.86 14.27 13.35
CA MET A 1 0.19 13.94 12.37
C MET A 1 -0.30 14.41 11.01
N SER A 2 0.52 15.16 10.27
CA SER A 2 0.12 15.69 8.96
C SER A 2 0.30 14.60 7.90
N PHE A 3 -0.77 14.17 7.23
CA PHE A 3 -0.73 13.19 6.12
C PHE A 3 0.10 13.65 4.90
N LYS A 4 0.64 14.87 4.96
CA LYS A 4 1.36 15.54 3.86
C LYS A 4 2.67 14.85 3.45
N GLU A 5 3.20 13.96 4.31
CA GLU A 5 4.47 13.26 4.10
C GLU A 5 4.31 11.82 3.59
N LEU A 6 3.09 11.27 3.61
CA LEU A 6 2.85 9.90 3.17
C LEU A 6 2.85 9.81 1.65
N ARG A 7 3.50 8.76 1.13
CA ARG A 7 3.51 8.45 -0.29
C ARG A 7 2.34 7.51 -0.55
N ILE A 8 1.43 7.91 -1.41
CA ILE A 8 0.21 7.16 -1.73
C ILE A 8 0.31 6.64 -3.16
N ASN A 9 -0.09 5.39 -3.39
CA ASN A 9 -0.17 4.74 -4.71
C ASN A 9 1.13 4.95 -5.52
N GLU A 10 1.03 5.51 -6.72
CA GLU A 10 2.13 5.80 -7.66
C GLU A 10 3.23 6.72 -7.09
N ARG A 11 2.98 7.40 -5.96
CA ARG A 11 4.00 8.22 -5.29
C ARG A 11 4.97 7.37 -4.48
N ILE A 12 4.65 6.11 -4.22
CA ILE A 12 5.53 5.15 -3.54
C ILE A 12 6.65 4.74 -4.52
N ARG A 13 7.90 4.81 -4.04
CA ARG A 13 9.10 4.48 -4.83
C ARG A 13 9.77 3.18 -4.40
N ALA A 14 9.22 2.51 -3.40
CA ALA A 14 9.75 1.24 -2.90
C ALA A 14 9.49 0.12 -3.92
N ARG A 15 10.44 -0.82 -4.04
CA ARG A 15 10.25 -2.02 -4.87
C ARG A 15 9.37 -3.06 -4.19
N GLU A 16 9.48 -3.15 -2.86
CA GLU A 16 8.74 -4.04 -2.00
C GLU A 16 8.16 -3.25 -0.83
N VAL A 17 6.97 -3.65 -0.39
CA VAL A 17 6.22 -3.00 0.70
C VAL A 17 5.69 -4.06 1.65
N ARG A 18 5.56 -3.70 2.92
CA ARG A 18 4.83 -4.51 3.89
C ARG A 18 3.35 -4.18 3.77
N LEU A 19 2.56 -5.14 3.29
CA LEU A 19 1.13 -4.95 3.07
C LEU A 19 0.34 -5.32 4.34
N ILE A 20 -0.52 -4.40 4.74
CA ILE A 20 -1.52 -4.58 5.80
C ILE A 20 -2.86 -4.27 5.15
N ASP A 21 -3.85 -5.15 5.30
CA ASP A 21 -5.19 -4.91 4.77
C ASP A 21 -6.03 -4.00 5.67
N GLU A 22 -7.24 -3.69 5.21
CA GLU A 22 -8.20 -2.84 5.92
C GLU A 22 -8.68 -3.41 7.27
N GLU A 23 -8.58 -4.73 7.45
CA GLU A 23 -8.91 -5.43 8.70
C GLU A 23 -7.73 -5.44 9.68
N GLY A 24 -6.59 -4.86 9.29
CA GLY A 24 -5.36 -4.83 10.09
C GLY A 24 -4.54 -6.12 9.99
N LYS A 25 -4.88 -7.04 9.09
CA LYS A 25 -4.12 -8.28 8.90
C LYS A 25 -2.85 -7.99 8.10
N GLN A 26 -1.74 -8.48 8.62
CA GLN A 26 -0.45 -8.41 7.93
C GLN A 26 -0.36 -9.51 6.86
N LEU A 27 -0.30 -9.10 5.60
CA LEU A 27 -0.18 -10.02 4.45
C LEU A 27 1.29 -10.33 4.11
N GLY A 28 2.23 -9.61 4.73
CA GLY A 28 3.67 -9.83 4.58
C GLY A 28 4.36 -8.77 3.73
N VAL A 29 5.61 -9.04 3.33
CA VAL A 29 6.33 -8.19 2.38
C VAL A 29 6.03 -8.69 0.98
N VAL A 30 5.50 -7.80 0.14
CA VAL A 30 5.09 -8.09 -1.24
C VAL A 30 5.66 -7.04 -2.19
N PRO A 31 5.77 -7.33 -3.49
CA PRO A 31 6.11 -6.32 -4.49
C PRO A 31 5.12 -5.16 -4.48
N PHE A 32 5.62 -3.94 -4.69
CA PHE A 32 4.77 -2.73 -4.76
C PHE A 32 3.62 -2.88 -5.77
N ALA A 33 3.90 -3.45 -6.95
CA ALA A 33 2.89 -3.68 -7.97
C ALA A 33 1.74 -4.58 -7.48
N GLN A 34 2.04 -5.60 -6.67
CA GLN A 34 1.03 -6.48 -6.09
C GLN A 34 0.19 -5.74 -5.04
N ALA A 35 0.83 -4.95 -4.19
CA ALA A 35 0.13 -4.13 -3.19
C ALA A 35 -0.79 -3.10 -3.85
N LEU A 36 -0.33 -2.43 -4.91
CA LEU A 36 -1.12 -1.47 -5.69
C LEU A 36 -2.32 -2.16 -6.36
N GLN A 37 -2.12 -3.34 -6.95
CA GLN A 37 -3.21 -4.12 -7.53
C GLN A 37 -4.25 -4.50 -6.46
N ASN A 38 -3.81 -4.95 -5.28
CA ASN A 38 -4.73 -5.30 -4.20
C ASN A 38 -5.56 -4.10 -3.73
N ALA A 39 -4.93 -2.92 -3.63
CA ALA A 39 -5.63 -1.68 -3.32
C ALA A 39 -6.66 -1.34 -4.40
N HIS A 40 -6.28 -1.43 -5.68
CA HIS A 40 -7.19 -1.15 -6.80
C HIS A 40 -8.38 -2.11 -6.89
N GLU A 41 -8.17 -3.42 -6.71
CA GLU A 41 -9.24 -4.43 -6.71
C GLU A 41 -10.28 -4.19 -5.61
N ARG A 42 -9.83 -3.61 -4.48
CA ARG A 42 -10.68 -3.27 -3.35
C ARG A 42 -11.21 -1.83 -3.38
N ASN A 43 -10.87 -1.05 -4.41
CA ASN A 43 -11.15 0.39 -4.49
C ASN A 43 -10.61 1.18 -3.27
N LEU A 44 -9.43 0.81 -2.79
CA LEU A 44 -8.70 1.43 -1.69
C LEU A 44 -7.42 2.12 -2.19
N ASP A 45 -6.86 2.99 -1.35
CA ASP A 45 -5.56 3.62 -1.55
C ASP A 45 -4.46 2.88 -0.79
N LEU A 46 -3.31 2.69 -1.42
CA LEU A 46 -2.09 2.17 -0.79
C LEU A 46 -1.30 3.33 -0.18
N VAL A 47 -1.02 3.28 1.14
CA VAL A 47 -0.29 4.31 1.90
C VAL A 47 0.92 3.77 2.67
#